data_AF-A0AA96ZH52-F1
#
_entry.id   AF-A0AA96ZH52-F1
#
_cell.length_a   1.000
_cell.length_b   1.000
_cell.length_c   1.000
_cell.angle_alpha   90.00
_cell.angle_beta   90.00
_cell.angle_gamma   90.00
#
_symmetry.space_group_name_H-M   'P 1'
#
loop_
_entity.id
_entity.type
_entity.pdbx_description
1 polymer ?
#
loop_
_entity_poly.entity_id
_entity_poly.type
_entity_poly.pdbx_seq_one_letter_code
_entity_poly.pdbx_strand_id
1 'polypeptide(L)' 'MPQHTRPARLICHNCDGFGRAITTGHRHDGTRTTTPVNCPTCHGRGTVARAFLPAL' A
#
# COMPACT_ATOMS: atom_id res chain seq x y z
N MET A 1 28.43 -3.13 -19.59
CA MET A 1 27.58 -2.16 -18.85
C MET A 1 26.96 -2.87 -17.66
N PRO A 2 27.01 -2.32 -16.43
CA PRO A 2 26.35 -2.96 -15.30
C PRO A 2 24.82 -2.83 -15.44
N GLN A 3 24.14 -3.96 -15.64
CA GLN A 3 22.69 -4.05 -15.48
C GLN A 3 22.40 -3.87 -13.98
N HIS A 4 21.85 -2.71 -13.62
CA HIS A 4 21.25 -2.52 -12.30
C HIS A 4 19.99 -3.37 -12.24
N THR A 5 20.15 -4.65 -11.91
CA THR A 5 19.04 -5.51 -11.51
C THR A 5 18.46 -4.87 -10.26
N ARG A 6 17.37 -4.10 -10.41
CA ARG A 6 16.68 -3.56 -9.24
C ARG A 6 16.32 -4.77 -8.39
N PRO A 7 16.72 -4.80 -7.10
CA PRO A 7 16.26 -5.87 -6.23
C PRO A 7 14.75 -5.95 -6.35
N ALA A 8 14.20 -7.16 -6.45
CA ALA A 8 12.76 -7.37 -6.52
C ALA A 8 12.13 -6.62 -5.35
N ARG A 9 11.58 -5.43 -5.63
CA ARG A 9 11.05 -4.60 -4.56
C ARG A 9 9.91 -5.42 -3.96
N LEU A 10 9.96 -5.66 -2.66
CA LEU A 10 8.86 -6.27 -1.92
C LEU A 10 7.68 -5.30 -1.90
N ILE A 11 7.09 -5.00 -3.06
CA ILE A 11 5.91 -4.15 -3.16
C ILE A 11 4.71 -5.05 -2.96
N CYS A 12 3.75 -4.60 -2.16
CA CYS A 12 2.48 -5.31 -2.03
C CYS A 12 1.75 -5.27 -3.36
N HIS A 13 1.60 -6.42 -4.03
CA HIS A 13 0.89 -6.52 -5.31
C HIS A 13 -0.58 -6.09 -5.20
N ASN A 14 -1.22 -6.34 -4.06
CA ASN A 14 -2.64 -6.02 -3.88
C ASN A 14 -2.95 -4.51 -3.91
N CYS A 15 -1.97 -3.66 -3.58
CA CYS A 15 -2.16 -2.21 -3.59
C CYS A 15 -1.06 -1.47 -4.36
N ASP A 16 -0.18 -2.21 -5.05
CA ASP A 16 1.03 -1.72 -5.73
C ASP A 16 1.92 -0.78 -4.87
N GLY A 17 1.85 -0.94 -3.54
CA GLY A 17 2.54 -0.09 -2.58
C GLY A 17 1.92 1.29 -2.34
N PHE A 18 0.77 1.59 -2.94
CA PHE A 18 0.05 2.84 -2.74
C PHE A 18 -1.00 2.73 -1.62
N GLY A 19 -0.98 3.70 -0.69
CA GLY A 19 -2.06 3.88 0.28
C GLY A 19 -3.27 4.54 -0.37
N ARG A 20 -4.48 4.18 0.06
CA ARG A 20 -5.73 4.85 -0.33
C ARG A 20 -6.28 5.62 0.87
N ALA A 21 -6.83 6.80 0.61
CA ALA A 21 -7.45 7.62 1.64
C ALA A 21 -8.89 7.97 1.21
N ILE A 22 -9.81 7.99 2.17
CA ILE A 22 -11.19 8.44 1.93
C ILE A 22 -11.38 9.78 2.63
N THR A 23 -11.86 10.76 1.89
CA THR A 23 -12.30 12.02 2.48
C THR A 23 -13.71 11.84 3.02
N THR A 24 -13.85 11.75 4.34
CA THR A 24 -15.15 11.67 5.01
C THR A 24 -15.73 13.07 5.19
N GLY A 25 -16.24 13.65 4.10
CA GLY A 25 -17.18 14.79 4.10
C GLY A 25 -16.70 16.10 4.75
N HIS A 26 -17.52 17.14 4.58
CA HIS A 26 -17.33 18.46 5.16
C HIS A 26 -18.04 18.50 6.51
N ARG A 27 -17.31 18.73 7.61
CA ARG A 27 -17.92 19.00 8.93
C ARG A 27 -18.40 20.45 8.98
N HIS A 28 -19.38 20.78 9.83
CA HIS A 28 -19.98 22.12 9.93
C HIS A 28 -18.95 23.23 10.24
N ASP A 29 -17.82 22.88 10.85
CA ASP A 29 -16.69 23.71 11.25
C ASP A 29 -15.64 23.96 10.15
N GLY A 30 -15.87 23.52 8.91
CA GLY A 30 -14.96 23.79 7.79
C GLY A 30 -13.80 22.79 7.67
N THR A 31 -13.61 21.91 8.64
CA THR A 31 -12.55 20.90 8.59
C THR A 31 -12.97 19.68 7.76
N ARG A 32 -11.99 19.11 7.04
CA ARG A 32 -12.14 17.83 6.33
C ARG A 32 -11.27 16.80 7.02
N THR A 33 -11.88 15.72 7.49
CA THR A 33 -11.13 14.59 8.02
C THR A 33 -10.87 13.58 6.92
N THR A 34 -9.62 13.17 6.79
CA THR A 34 -9.20 12.11 5.89
C THR A 34 -9.00 10.84 6.71
N THR A 35 -9.77 9.79 6.40
CA THR A 35 -9.57 8.48 7.03
C THR A 35 -8.61 7.65 6.16
N PRO A 36 -7.45 7.24 6.69
CA PRO A 36 -6.56 6.34 5.97
C PRO A 36 -7.20 4.97 5.83
N VAL A 37 -7.20 4.42 4.62
CA VAL A 37 -7.61 3.04 4.35
C VAL A 37 -6.35 2.21 4.13
N ASN A 38 -6.05 1.37 5.09
CA ASN A 38 -4.93 0.45 5.00
C ASN A 38 -5.30 -0.76 4.14
N CYS A 39 -4.43 -1.14 3.21
CA CYS A 39 -4.56 -2.39 2.48
C CYS A 39 -4.54 -3.55 3.49
N PRO A 40 -5.52 -4.48 3.47
CA PRO A 40 -5.60 -5.56 4.45
C PRO A 40 -4.44 -6.55 4.33
N THR A 41 -3.80 -6.62 3.16
CA THR A 41 -2.66 -7.52 2.89
C THR A 41 -1.34 -7.01 3.46
N CYS A 42 -1.07 -5.71 3.37
CA CYS A 42 0.19 -5.11 3.85
C CYS A 42 0.02 -4.25 5.11
N HIS A 43 -1.21 -4.09 5.60
CA HIS A 43 -1.58 -3.23 6.72
C HIS A 43 -1.05 -1.80 6.58
N GLY A 44 -1.01 -1.28 5.35
CA GLY A 44 -0.52 0.08 5.05
C GLY A 44 0.99 0.23 4.98
N ARG A 45 1.78 -0.83 5.14
CA ARG A 45 3.25 -0.78 5.03
C ARG A 45 3.75 -0.61 3.60
N GLY A 46 2.89 -0.87 2.61
CA GLY A 46 3.22 -0.82 1.18
C GLY A 46 4.11 -1.99 0.71
N THR A 47 4.69 -2.73 1.63
CA THR A 47 5.55 -3.88 1.39
C THR A 47 5.02 -5.11 2.13
N VAL A 48 5.12 -6.27 1.48
CA VAL A 48 4.86 -7.57 2.11
C VAL A 48 6.08 -8.44 1.90
N ALA A 49 6.50 -9.16 2.94
CA ALA A 49 7.41 -10.27 2.75
C ALA A 49 6.75 -11.22 1.76
N ARG A 50 7.43 -11.50 0.64
CA ARG A 50 6.94 -12.50 -0.31
C ARG A 50 6.90 -13.82 0.45
N ALA A 51 5.72 -14.22 0.92
CA ALA A 51 5.54 -15.58 1.40
C ALA A 51 5.91 -16.45 0.19
N PHE A 52 6.93 -17.30 0.35
CA PHE A 52 7.14 -18.39 -0.57
C PHE A 52 5.88 -19.25 -0.49
N LEU A 53 4.88 -18.94 -1.31
CA LEU A 53 3.80 -19.85 -1.63
C LEU A 53 4.42 -20.84 -2.61
N PRO A 54 4.71 -22.09 -2.23
CA PRO A 54 4.95 -23.10 -3.24
C PRO A 54 3.66 -23.18 -4.06
N ALA A 55 3.77 -23.00 -5.36
CA ALA A 55 2.67 -23.29 -6.27
C ALA A 55 2.27 -24.76 -6.04
N LEU A 56 1.03 -24.99 -5.63
CA LEU A 56 0.37 -26.29 -5.71
C LEU A 56 -0.30 -26.41 -7.08
#